data_AF-A0A2V3JMD1-F1
#
_entry.id   AF-A0A2V3JMD1-F1
#
_cell.length_a   1.000
_cell.length_b   1.000
_cell.length_c   1.000
_cell.angle_alpha   90.00
_cell.angle_beta   90.00
_cell.angle_gamma   90.00
#
_symmetry.space_group_name_H-M   'P 1'
#
loop_
_entity.id
_entity.type
_entity.pdbx_description
1 polymer ?
#
loop_
_entity_poly.entity_id
_entity_poly.type
_entity_poly.pdbx_seq_one_letter_code
_entity_poly.pdbx_strand_id
1 'polypeptide(L)'
;MLTDTSLTVRHIFENNHNWGAFYLAEKDNLRDVEIAEVNKMLSCKDESRGFFAYRCEHCGTTLIVHFGCNSRICSNCGKNHTDKWAKSLQNALFNVPHRHAVLTIPDALWPIVRNNRVLLKVLMDAAITAINDTISR
;
A
#
# COMPACT_ATOMS: atom_id res chain seq x y z
N MET A 1 -18.98 20.71 19.35
CA MET A 1 -18.72 20.52 17.91
C MET A 1 -17.81 19.32 17.77
N LEU A 2 -18.37 18.12 17.58
CA LEU A 2 -17.57 16.96 17.19
C LEU A 2 -17.21 17.19 15.73
N THR A 3 -15.95 17.51 15.47
CA THR A 3 -15.44 17.53 14.10
C THR A 3 -15.59 16.11 13.57
N ASP A 4 -16.40 15.95 12.53
CA ASP A 4 -16.52 14.71 11.76
C ASP A 4 -15.16 14.43 11.10
N THR A 5 -14.28 13.85 11.91
CA THR A 5 -12.89 13.63 11.55
C THR A 5 -12.90 12.30 10.83
N SER A 6 -12.85 12.32 9.49
CA SER A 6 -12.90 11.10 8.68
C SER A 6 -11.88 10.10 9.22
N LEU A 7 -12.32 8.92 9.63
CA LEU A 7 -11.45 7.87 10.12
C LEU A 7 -10.49 7.45 9.00
N THR A 8 -9.20 7.79 9.14
CA THR A 8 -8.14 7.38 8.21
C THR A 8 -7.17 6.44 8.90
N VAL A 9 -6.42 5.66 8.11
CA VAL A 9 -5.33 4.83 8.64
C VAL A 9 -4.35 5.70 9.44
N ARG A 10 -3.98 6.88 8.92
CA ARG A 10 -3.11 7.83 9.64
C ARG A 10 -3.68 8.20 11.02
N HIS A 11 -4.97 8.52 11.10
CA HIS A 11 -5.62 8.86 12.36
C HIS A 11 -5.52 7.73 13.40
N ILE A 12 -5.64 6.46 13.01
CA ILE A 12 -5.52 5.32 13.92
C ILE A 12 -4.14 5.30 14.61
N PHE A 13 -3.07 5.60 13.87
CA PHE A 13 -1.70 5.60 14.38
C PHE A 13 -1.37 6.87 15.20
N GLU A 14 -1.92 8.02 14.84
CA GLU A 14 -1.67 9.30 15.54
C GLU A 14 -2.49 9.45 16.83
N ASN A 15 -3.73 8.96 16.84
CA ASN A 15 -4.64 9.10 17.97
C ASN A 15 -4.03 8.48 19.25
N ASN A 16 -4.10 9.21 20.36
CA ASN A 16 -3.60 8.79 21.68
C ASN A 16 -2.16 8.23 21.68
N HIS A 17 -1.30 8.70 20.77
CA HIS A 17 0.06 8.17 20.60
C HIS A 17 0.11 6.65 20.36
N ASN A 18 -0.93 6.08 19.73
CA ASN A 18 -1.06 4.64 19.49
C ASN A 18 0.18 4.03 18.83
N TRP A 19 0.75 4.70 17.81
CA TRP A 19 1.96 4.20 17.17
C TRP A 19 3.14 4.11 18.13
N GLY A 20 3.36 5.13 18.97
CA GLY A 20 4.44 5.14 19.94
C GLY A 20 4.28 4.04 20.98
N ALA A 21 3.06 3.87 21.52
CA ALA A 21 2.75 2.81 22.47
C ALA A 21 2.95 1.41 21.85
N PHE A 22 2.44 1.20 20.63
CA PHE A 22 2.58 -0.08 19.92
C PHE A 22 4.04 -0.37 19.55
N TYR A 23 4.78 0.64 19.07
CA TYR A 23 6.21 0.49 18.76
C TYR A 23 7.02 0.06 19.98
N LEU A 24 6.73 0.61 21.17
CA LEU A 24 7.41 0.21 22.41
C LEU A 24 7.04 -1.20 22.86
N ALA A 25 5.77 -1.59 22.70
CA ALA A 25 5.28 -2.91 23.10
C ALA A 25 5.78 -4.04 22.19
N GLU A 26 5.88 -3.79 20.88
CA GLU A 26 6.20 -4.81 19.85
C GLU A 26 7.56 -4.61 19.19
N LYS A 27 8.44 -3.81 19.80
CA LYS A 27 9.72 -3.39 19.20
C LYS A 27 10.55 -4.56 18.65
N ASP A 28 10.60 -5.67 19.40
CA ASP A 28 11.42 -6.84 19.05
C ASP A 28 10.78 -7.72 17.97
N ASN A 29 9.48 -7.54 17.71
CA ASN A 29 8.72 -8.28 16.69
C ASN A 29 8.54 -7.48 15.39
N LEU A 30 8.76 -6.17 15.44
CA LEU A 30 8.58 -5.27 14.30
C LEU A 30 9.77 -5.34 13.35
N ARG A 31 9.46 -5.47 12.06
CA ARG A 31 10.48 -5.40 11.00
C ARG A 31 10.76 -3.94 10.65
N ASP A 32 11.99 -3.67 10.25
CA ASP A 32 12.41 -2.33 9.81
C ASP A 32 11.51 -1.74 8.73
N VAL A 33 11.04 -2.57 7.79
CA VAL A 33 10.14 -2.16 6.72
C VAL A 33 8.77 -1.72 7.24
N GLU A 34 8.26 -2.33 8.32
CA GLU A 34 6.98 -1.96 8.92
C GLU A 34 7.10 -0.60 9.59
N ILE A 35 8.15 -0.42 10.39
CA ILE A 35 8.47 0.84 11.06
C ILE A 35 8.66 1.96 10.02
N ALA A 36 9.43 1.69 8.98
CA ALA A 36 9.71 2.65 7.91
C ALA A 36 8.42 3.06 7.17
N GLU A 37 7.56 2.11 6.79
CA GLU A 37 6.32 2.42 6.06
C GLU A 37 5.30 3.19 6.91
N VAL A 38 5.24 2.93 8.22
CA VAL A 38 4.43 3.70 9.17
C VAL A 38 4.95 5.12 9.31
N ASN A 39 6.24 5.31 9.61
CA ASN A 39 6.83 6.65 9.74
C ASN A 39 6.71 7.46 8.43
N LYS A 40 6.87 6.79 7.29
CA LYS A 40 6.66 7.38 5.97
C LYS A 40 5.21 7.83 5.78
N MET A 41 4.22 7.03 6.19
CA MET A 41 2.80 7.42 6.14
C MET A 41 2.50 8.61 7.06
N LEU A 42 3.04 8.61 8.28
CA LEU A 42 2.82 9.67 9.26
C LEU A 42 3.36 11.02 8.77
N SER A 43 4.49 11.01 8.06
CA SER A 43 5.06 12.20 7.41
C SER A 43 4.38 12.59 6.08
N CYS A 44 3.23 11.99 5.71
CA CYS A 44 2.62 12.26 4.41
C CYS A 44 2.10 13.70 4.29
N LYS A 45 2.44 14.35 3.16
CA LYS A 45 2.15 15.77 2.86
C LYS A 45 2.77 16.76 3.85
N ASP A 46 3.80 16.35 4.57
CA ASP A 46 4.60 17.25 5.38
C ASP A 46 5.39 18.23 4.49
N GLU A 47 5.60 19.45 4.95
CA GLU A 47 6.37 20.48 4.24
C GLU A 47 7.82 20.06 4.00
N SER A 48 8.41 19.29 4.93
CA SER A 48 9.77 18.75 4.82
C SER A 48 9.98 17.83 3.62
N ARG A 49 8.90 17.31 3.01
CA ARG A 49 8.96 16.47 1.80
C ARG A 49 9.05 17.28 0.51
N GLY A 50 8.89 18.59 0.58
CA GLY A 50 8.79 19.47 -0.58
C GLY A 50 7.36 19.59 -1.12
N PHE A 51 7.19 20.54 -2.04
CA PHE A 51 5.92 20.90 -2.62
C PHE A 51 6.09 21.55 -4.00
N PHE A 52 5.00 21.58 -4.77
CA PHE A 52 4.86 22.51 -5.88
C PHE A 52 4.06 23.74 -5.42
N ALA A 53 4.53 24.93 -5.79
CA ALA A 53 3.79 26.17 -5.60
C ALA A 53 3.36 26.70 -6.97
N TYR A 54 2.07 26.92 -7.13
CA TYR A 54 1.46 27.50 -8.32
C TYR A 54 0.90 28.86 -7.95
N ARG A 55 1.15 29.88 -8.76
CA ARG A 55 0.59 31.22 -8.56
C ARG A 55 -0.21 31.63 -9.78
N CYS A 56 -1.46 32.02 -9.57
CA CYS A 56 -2.29 32.56 -10.64
C CYS A 56 -1.84 33.98 -10.99
N GLU A 57 -1.54 34.25 -12.26
CA GLU A 57 -1.11 35.58 -12.72
C GLU A 57 -2.26 36.61 -12.73
N HIS A 58 -3.51 36.16 -12.81
CA HIS A 58 -4.68 37.06 -12.88
C HIS A 58 -5.18 37.52 -11.51
N CYS A 59 -5.34 36.60 -10.55
CA CYS A 59 -5.87 36.91 -9.21
C CYS A 59 -4.83 36.87 -8.10
N GLY A 60 -3.58 36.48 -8.41
CA GLY A 60 -2.48 36.42 -7.45
C GLY A 60 -2.55 35.26 -6.44
N THR A 61 -3.60 34.44 -6.46
CA THR A 61 -3.78 33.31 -5.53
C THR A 61 -2.68 32.25 -5.72
N THR A 62 -2.11 31.80 -4.59
CA THR A 62 -1.08 30.76 -4.57
C THR A 62 -1.68 29.44 -4.06
N LEU A 63 -1.47 28.37 -4.82
CA LEU A 63 -1.81 26.99 -4.45
C LEU A 63 -0.52 26.22 -4.14
N ILE A 64 -0.44 25.64 -2.95
CA ILE A 64 0.68 24.78 -2.54
C ILE A 64 0.21 23.33 -2.54
N VAL A 65 0.95 22.47 -3.23
CA VAL A 65 0.68 21.03 -3.34
C VAL A 65 1.86 20.25 -2.79
N HIS A 66 1.73 19.74 -1.57
CA HIS A 66 2.75 18.92 -0.91
C HIS A 66 2.92 17.56 -1.55
N PHE A 67 4.16 17.06 -1.56
CA PHE A 67 4.46 15.73 -2.07
C PHE A 67 3.91 14.62 -1.16
N GLY A 68 3.40 13.57 -1.81
CA GLY A 68 2.91 12.38 -1.12
C GLY A 68 4.05 11.56 -0.52
N CYS A 69 3.71 10.76 0.49
CA CYS A 69 4.69 9.89 1.12
C CYS A 69 5.10 8.66 0.30
N ASN A 70 4.27 8.22 -0.65
CA ASN A 70 4.47 6.95 -1.37
C ASN A 70 4.65 5.73 -0.45
N SER A 71 4.06 5.75 0.74
CA SER A 71 3.92 4.59 1.62
C SER A 71 2.75 3.73 1.13
N ARG A 72 2.91 2.40 1.18
CA ARG A 72 1.91 1.41 0.78
C ARG A 72 0.71 1.37 1.72
N ILE A 73 0.89 1.75 2.98
CA ILE A 73 -0.18 1.77 3.99
C ILE A 73 -0.89 3.13 4.08
N CYS A 74 -0.36 4.16 3.43
CA CYS A 74 -0.99 5.48 3.42
C CYS A 74 -2.26 5.46 2.57
N SER A 75 -3.42 5.73 3.16
CA SER A 75 -4.70 5.77 2.42
C SER A 75 -4.69 6.78 1.27
N ASN A 76 -4.04 7.94 1.44
CA ASN A 76 -3.98 8.97 0.40
C ASN A 76 -3.06 8.58 -0.77
N CYS A 77 -1.86 8.04 -0.48
CA CYS A 77 -0.91 7.68 -1.53
C CYS A 77 -1.22 6.31 -2.14
N GLY A 78 -1.54 5.33 -1.29
CA GLY A 78 -1.90 3.97 -1.69
C GLY A 78 -3.07 3.94 -2.65
N LYS A 79 -4.15 4.69 -2.38
CA LYS A 79 -5.30 4.78 -3.31
C LYS A 79 -4.90 5.29 -4.69
N ASN A 80 -4.12 6.37 -4.74
CA ASN A 80 -3.63 6.93 -6.00
C ASN A 80 -2.75 5.93 -6.77
N HIS A 81 -1.87 5.20 -6.08
CA HIS A 81 -1.07 4.14 -6.68
C HIS A 81 -1.94 2.99 -7.22
N THR A 82 -2.93 2.54 -6.46
CA THR A 82 -3.88 1.52 -6.88
C THR A 82 -4.66 1.95 -8.12
N ASP A 83 -5.14 3.20 -8.17
CA ASP A 83 -5.89 3.72 -9.32
C ASP A 83 -5.04 3.83 -10.57
N LYS A 84 -3.80 4.30 -10.43
CA LYS A 84 -2.84 4.35 -11.55
C LYS A 84 -2.53 2.95 -12.06
N TRP A 85 -2.31 1.99 -11.16
CA TRP A 85 -2.08 0.60 -11.54
C TRP A 85 -3.29 -0.01 -12.24
N ALA A 86 -4.50 0.18 -11.69
CA ALA A 86 -5.74 -0.31 -12.28
C ALA A 86 -5.97 0.25 -13.69
N LYS A 87 -5.74 1.56 -13.88
CA LYS A 87 -5.83 2.21 -15.20
C LYS A 87 -4.77 1.68 -16.17
N SER A 88 -3.54 1.47 -15.70
CA SER A 88 -2.47 0.88 -16.49
C SER A 88 -2.81 -0.54 -16.94
N LEU A 89 -3.35 -1.36 -16.02
CA LEU A 89 -3.80 -2.71 -16.32
C LEU A 89 -4.95 -2.69 -17.33
N GLN A 90 -5.96 -1.85 -17.11
CA GLN A 90 -7.09 -1.70 -18.03
C GLN A 90 -6.62 -1.36 -19.45
N ASN A 91 -5.65 -0.45 -19.59
CA ASN A 91 -5.11 -0.06 -20.90
C ASN A 91 -4.30 -1.18 -21.58
N ALA A 92 -3.72 -2.10 -20.81
CA ALA A 92 -2.95 -3.22 -21.32
C ALA A 92 -3.82 -4.44 -21.70
N LEU A 93 -5.03 -4.53 -21.17
CA LEU A 93 -5.94 -5.65 -21.42
C LEU A 93 -6.69 -5.49 -22.74
N PHE A 94 -6.81 -6.59 -23.48
CA PHE A 94 -7.67 -6.64 -24.66
C PHE A 94 -9.15 -6.53 -24.27
N ASN A 95 -9.96 -5.93 -25.15
CA ASN A 95 -11.41 -5.85 -24.96
C ASN A 95 -12.09 -7.18 -25.31
N VAL A 96 -11.85 -8.20 -24.47
CA VAL A 96 -12.41 -9.56 -24.58
C VAL A 96 -12.86 -10.02 -23.19
N PRO A 97 -13.73 -11.05 -23.09
CA PRO A 97 -14.04 -11.66 -21.80
C PRO A 97 -12.79 -12.19 -21.10
N HIS A 98 -12.56 -11.76 -19.86
CA HIS A 98 -11.43 -12.19 -19.03
C HIS A 98 -11.88 -13.25 -18.02
N ARG A 99 -10.99 -14.19 -17.66
CA ARG A 99 -11.19 -15.13 -16.55
C ARG A 99 -10.20 -14.82 -15.43
N HIS A 100 -10.67 -14.68 -14.21
CA HIS A 100 -9.82 -14.53 -13.03
C HIS A 100 -9.55 -15.90 -12.42
N ALA A 101 -8.29 -16.32 -12.43
CA ALA A 101 -7.84 -17.52 -11.74
C ALA A 101 -7.18 -17.12 -10.41
N VAL A 102 -7.63 -17.72 -9.32
CA VAL A 102 -7.02 -17.56 -7.98
C VAL A 102 -6.29 -18.85 -7.66
N LEU A 103 -4.98 -18.76 -7.47
CA LEU A 103 -4.16 -19.87 -7.05
C LEU A 103 -4.14 -19.93 -5.53
N THR A 104 -4.41 -21.10 -4.98
CA THR A 104 -4.38 -21.34 -3.54
C THR A 104 -3.71 -22.68 -3.25
N ILE A 105 -3.35 -22.88 -1.97
CA ILE A 105 -2.82 -24.13 -1.45
C ILE A 105 -3.78 -24.72 -0.41
N PRO A 106 -3.70 -26.02 -0.13
CA PRO A 106 -4.42 -26.64 0.97
C PRO A 106 -4.20 -25.92 2.29
N ASP A 107 -5.25 -25.79 3.10
CA ASP A 107 -5.23 -25.01 4.34
C ASP A 107 -4.14 -25.45 5.34
N ALA A 108 -3.84 -26.74 5.36
CA ALA A 108 -2.79 -27.32 6.20
C ALA A 108 -1.38 -26.78 5.90
N LEU A 109 -1.14 -26.21 4.71
CA LEU A 109 0.16 -25.69 4.30
C LEU A 109 0.35 -24.21 4.65
N TRP A 110 -0.73 -23.44 4.86
CA TRP A 110 -0.62 -22.01 5.16
C TRP A 110 0.22 -21.68 6.40
N PRO A 111 0.11 -22.40 7.54
CA PRO A 111 0.96 -22.14 8.70
C PRO A 111 2.46 -22.29 8.39
N ILE A 112 2.82 -23.29 7.58
CA ILE A 112 4.20 -23.56 7.19
C ILE A 112 4.75 -22.42 6.33
N VAL A 113 3.99 -22.00 5.32
CA VAL A 113 4.38 -20.90 4.41
C VAL A 113 4.45 -19.56 5.15
N ARG A 114 3.52 -19.28 6.07
CA ARG A 114 3.53 -18.03 6.86
C ARG A 114 4.76 -17.93 7.76
N ASN A 115 5.18 -19.04 8.36
CA ASN A 115 6.33 -19.08 9.26
C ASN A 115 7.67 -19.10 8.53
N ASN A 116 7.69 -19.45 7.24
CA ASN A 116 8.90 -19.46 6.42
C ASN A 116 8.72 -18.67 5.13
N ARG A 117 9.16 -17.40 5.15
CA ARG A 117 9.02 -16.49 4.00
C ARG A 117 9.77 -16.92 2.75
N VAL A 118 10.80 -17.77 2.85
CA VAL A 118 11.49 -18.31 1.66
C VAL A 118 10.53 -19.16 0.83
N LEU A 119 9.56 -19.81 1.47
CA LEU A 119 8.54 -20.61 0.78
C LEU A 119 7.56 -19.77 -0.02
N LEU A 120 7.45 -18.46 0.20
CA LEU A 120 6.62 -17.60 -0.65
C LEU A 120 7.13 -17.60 -2.10
N LYS A 121 8.44 -17.64 -2.30
CA LYS A 121 9.02 -17.77 -3.64
C LYS A 121 8.68 -19.13 -4.24
N VAL A 122 8.86 -20.21 -3.48
CA VAL A 122 8.52 -21.58 -3.92
C VAL A 122 7.04 -21.69 -4.30
N LEU A 123 6.15 -21.10 -3.50
CA LEU A 123 4.72 -21.05 -3.77
C LEU A 123 4.42 -20.34 -5.11
N MET A 124 5.05 -19.19 -5.36
CA MET A 124 4.88 -18.46 -6.62
C MET A 124 5.45 -19.22 -7.82
N ASP A 125 6.62 -19.84 -7.66
CA ASP A 125 7.25 -20.65 -8.72
C ASP A 125 6.36 -21.87 -9.06
N ALA A 126 5.80 -22.55 -8.05
CA ALA A 126 4.86 -23.67 -8.24
C ALA A 126 3.55 -23.23 -8.91
N ALA A 127 3.02 -22.07 -8.52
CA ALA A 127 1.87 -21.44 -9.15
C ALA A 127 2.08 -21.18 -10.64
N ILE A 128 3.25 -20.65 -11.02
CA ILE A 128 3.61 -20.41 -12.43
C ILE A 128 3.64 -21.74 -13.20
N THR A 129 4.28 -22.78 -12.64
CA THR A 129 4.32 -24.11 -13.26
C THR A 129 2.91 -24.67 -13.47
N ALA A 130 2.05 -24.60 -12.45
CA ALA A 130 0.68 -25.10 -12.55
C ALA A 130 -0.16 -24.37 -13.61
N ILE A 131 0.00 -23.04 -13.71
CA ILE A 131 -0.64 -22.24 -14.77
C ILE A 131 -0.14 -22.69 -16.14
N ASN A 132 1.18 -22.79 -16.33
CA ASN A 132 1.77 -23.18 -17.60
C ASN A 132 1.30 -24.57 -18.04
N ASP A 133 1.26 -25.53 -17.12
CA ASP A 133 0.78 -26.90 -17.40
C ASP A 133 -0.71 -26.95 -17.76
N THR A 134 -1.50 -26.00 -17.25
CA THR A 134 -2.95 -25.95 -17.49
C THR A 134 -3.28 -25.21 -18.78
N ILE A 135 -2.55 -24.15 -19.11
CA ILE A 135 -2.82 -23.28 -20.27
C ILE A 135 -2.07 -23.76 -21.53
N SER A 136 -0.93 -24.44 -21.38
CA SER A 136 -0.10 -24.89 -22.52
C SER A 136 -0.46 -26.29 -23.03
N ARG A 137 -1.57 -26.86 -22.56
CA ARG A 137 -2.19 -28.08 -23.10
C ARG A 137 -3.35 -27.71 -24.01
#